data_AF-A0A4S1GA34-F1
#
_entry.id   AF-A0A4S1GA34-F1
#
_cell.length_a   1.000
_cell.length_b   1.000
_cell.length_c   1.000
_cell.angle_alpha   90.00
_cell.angle_beta   90.00
_cell.angle_gamma   90.00
#
_symmetry.space_group_name_H-M   'P 1'
#
loop_
_entity.id
_entity.type
_entity.pdbx_description
1 polymer ?
#
loop_
_entity_poly.entity_id
_entity_poly.type
_entity_poly.pdbx_seq_one_letter_code
_entity_poly.pdbx_strand_id
1 'polypeptide(L)'
;MNPKPDTPLLDKVRIPADLRSLDESELTQLATELRAELIDAVSHTGGHLGAGLGVVELTVALHYVFNTPQDRLIWDVGHQAYPHKI
;
A
#
# COMPACT_ATOMS: atom_id res chain seq x y z
N MET A 1 10.59 20.31 6.38
CA MET A 1 9.58 19.45 5.76
C MET A 1 10.34 18.49 4.87
N ASN A 2 10.14 17.17 5.04
CA ASN A 2 10.73 16.23 4.09
C ASN A 2 10.06 16.44 2.72
N PRO A 3 10.80 16.36 1.62
CA PRO A 3 10.18 16.34 0.30
C PRO A 3 9.27 15.11 0.20
N LYS A 4 8.09 15.27 -0.42
CA LYS A 4 7.17 14.17 -0.70
C LYS A 4 7.92 13.06 -1.46
N PRO A 5 7.72 11.77 -1.12
CA PRO A 5 8.38 10.68 -1.82
C PRO A 5 8.00 10.65 -3.30
N ASP A 6 8.99 10.33 -4.14
CA ASP A 6 8.78 10.07 -5.57
C ASP A 6 8.19 8.67 -5.74
N THR A 7 6.94 8.61 -6.23
CA THR A 7 6.15 7.36 -6.28
C THR A 7 5.43 7.17 -7.63
N PRO A 8 6.18 7.14 -8.75
CA PRO A 8 5.61 7.18 -10.10
C PRO A 8 4.77 5.95 -10.48
N LEU A 9 4.97 4.81 -9.82
CA LEU A 9 4.17 3.61 -10.04
C LEU A 9 2.92 3.60 -9.15
N LEU A 10 3.06 3.94 -7.86
CA LEU A 10 1.95 4.08 -6.93
C LEU A 10 0.96 5.16 -7.39
N ASP A 11 1.45 6.26 -7.97
CA ASP A 11 0.63 7.34 -8.52
C ASP A 11 -0.30 6.89 -9.65
N LYS A 12 -0.03 5.73 -10.28
CA LYS A 12 -0.89 5.10 -11.30
C LYS A 12 -1.97 4.19 -10.67
N VAL A 13 -1.83 3.81 -9.41
CA VAL A 13 -2.75 2.93 -8.70
C VAL A 13 -3.77 3.77 -7.94
N ARG A 14 -4.96 3.97 -8.52
CA ARG A 14 -6.08 4.71 -7.89
C ARG A 14 -7.14 3.77 -7.32
N ILE A 15 -7.28 2.60 -7.92
CA ILE A 15 -8.19 1.53 -7.49
C ILE A 15 -7.49 0.16 -7.53
N PRO A 16 -7.96 -0.87 -6.80
CA PRO A 16 -7.34 -2.19 -6.81
C PRO A 16 -7.21 -2.82 -8.21
N ALA A 17 -8.09 -2.45 -9.16
CA ALA A 17 -8.00 -2.93 -10.53
C ALA A 17 -6.75 -2.41 -11.27
N ASP A 18 -6.27 -1.20 -10.96
CA ASP A 18 -5.06 -0.64 -11.56
C ASP A 18 -3.83 -1.43 -11.11
N LEU A 19 -3.76 -1.78 -9.82
CA LEU A 19 -2.70 -2.63 -9.26
C LEU A 19 -2.62 -3.99 -9.95
N ARG A 20 -3.78 -4.58 -10.28
CA ARG A 20 -3.86 -5.86 -11.01
C ARG A 20 -3.46 -5.78 -12.48
N SER A 21 -3.38 -4.57 -13.04
CA SER A 21 -2.93 -4.34 -14.41
C SER A 21 -1.41 -4.24 -14.55
N LEU A 22 -0.69 -4.16 -13.43
CA LEU A 22 0.77 -4.11 -13.42
C LEU A 22 1.39 -5.47 -13.73
N ASP A 23 2.57 -5.43 -14.35
CA ASP A 23 3.39 -6.62 -14.50
C ASP A 23 3.88 -7.09 -13.12
N GLU A 24 3.95 -8.41 -12.91
CA GLU A 24 4.40 -8.97 -11.62
C GLU A 24 5.79 -8.47 -11.20
N SER A 25 6.65 -8.17 -12.17
CA SER A 25 7.97 -7.58 -11.95
C SER A 25 7.94 -6.17 -11.33
N GLU A 26 6.84 -5.45 -11.49
CA GLU A 26 6.66 -4.09 -10.95
C GLU A 26 6.22 -4.11 -9.47
N LEU A 27 5.75 -5.24 -8.93
CA LEU A 27 5.19 -5.30 -7.57
C LEU A 27 6.20 -4.98 -6.47
N THR A 28 7.47 -5.33 -6.67
CA THR A 28 8.55 -4.97 -5.73
C THR A 28 8.75 -3.46 -5.67
N GLN A 29 8.69 -2.78 -6.82
CA GLN A 29 8.78 -1.33 -6.89
C GLN A 29 7.54 -0.69 -6.25
N LEU A 30 6.34 -1.19 -6.55
CA LEU A 30 5.10 -0.69 -5.96
C LEU A 30 5.13 -0.80 -4.43
N ALA A 31 5.59 -1.92 -3.87
CA ALA A 31 5.73 -2.09 -2.43
C ALA A 31 6.76 -1.11 -1.82
N THR A 32 7.84 -0.81 -2.55
CA THR A 32 8.86 0.17 -2.13
C THR A 32 8.27 1.58 -2.08
N GLU A 33 7.52 1.98 -3.10
CA GLU A 33 6.86 3.28 -3.17
C GLU A 33 5.74 3.42 -2.12
N LEU A 34 4.92 2.38 -1.94
CA LEU A 34 3.88 2.33 -0.90
C LEU A 34 4.48 2.46 0.50
N ARG A 35 5.63 1.84 0.75
CA ARG A 35 6.37 2.01 2.01
C ARG A 35 6.85 3.44 2.21
N ALA A 36 7.35 4.09 1.16
CA ALA A 36 7.81 5.47 1.24
C ALA A 36 6.64 6.43 1.55
N GLU A 37 5.50 6.27 0.86
CA GLU A 37 4.28 7.05 1.11
C GLU A 37 3.75 6.82 2.54
N LEU A 38 3.75 5.57 3.03
CA LEU A 38 3.36 5.24 4.40
C LEU A 38 4.22 5.98 5.43
N ILE A 39 5.55 5.97 5.25
CA ILE A 39 6.48 6.64 6.17
C ILE A 39 6.21 8.15 6.15
N ASP A 40 6.05 8.75 4.97
CA ASP A 40 5.78 10.18 4.83
C ASP A 40 4.44 10.57 5.47
N ALA A 41 3.36 9.86 5.16
CA ALA A 41 2.01 10.13 5.68
C ALA A 41 1.96 10.04 7.22
N VAL A 42 2.60 9.02 7.80
CA VAL A 42 2.62 8.82 9.25
C VAL A 42 3.59 9.77 9.94
N SER A 43 4.65 10.23 9.27
CA SER A 43 5.57 11.23 9.85
C SER A 43 4.89 12.56 10.17
N HIS A 44 3.86 12.93 9.41
CA HIS A 44 3.09 14.15 9.61
C HIS A 44 1.95 14.00 10.64
N THR A 45 1.36 12.81 10.73
CA THR A 45 0.13 12.58 11.50
C THR A 45 0.35 11.80 12.81
N GLY A 46 1.47 11.09 12.95
CA GLY A 46 1.67 10.08 13.99
C GLY A 46 0.84 8.81 13.75
N GLY A 47 1.04 7.76 14.57
CA GLY A 47 0.23 6.52 14.50
C GLY A 47 1.04 5.22 14.43
N HIS A 48 0.37 4.12 14.07
CA HIS A 48 0.92 2.75 14.10
C HIS A 48 1.85 2.43 12.92
N LEU A 49 2.97 3.16 12.81
CA LEU A 49 3.94 2.99 11.72
C LEU A 49 4.46 1.54 11.60
N GLY A 50 4.91 0.96 12.72
CA GLY A 50 5.54 -0.37 12.71
C GLY A 50 4.61 -1.48 12.24
N ALA A 51 3.32 -1.42 12.59
CA ALA A 51 2.34 -2.42 12.18
C ALA A 51 2.05 -2.35 10.67
N GLY A 52 1.90 -1.13 10.12
CA GLY A 52 1.71 -0.93 8.68
C GLY A 52 2.93 -1.36 7.86
N LEU A 53 4.14 -1.03 8.32
CA LEU A 53 5.38 -1.39 7.62
C LEU A 53 5.57 -2.90 7.47
N GLY A 54 5.08 -3.69 8.43
CA GLY A 54 5.18 -5.15 8.43
C GLY A 54 4.22 -5.86 7.45
N VAL A 55 3.26 -5.15 6.86
CA VAL A 55 2.25 -5.75 5.97
C VAL A 55 2.17 -5.10 4.59
N VAL A 56 3.15 -4.28 4.20
CA VAL A 56 3.17 -3.60 2.89
C VAL A 56 3.10 -4.62 1.75
N GLU A 57 4.03 -5.58 1.70
CA GLU A 57 4.09 -6.60 0.65
C GLU A 57 2.85 -7.50 0.67
N LEU A 58 2.40 -7.88 1.87
CA LEU A 58 1.18 -8.67 2.04
C LEU A 58 -0.03 -7.93 1.45
N THR A 59 -0.15 -6.63 1.70
CA THR A 59 -1.27 -5.83 1.20
C THR A 59 -1.27 -5.75 -0.32
N VAL A 60 -0.10 -5.50 -0.91
CA VAL A 60 0.07 -5.49 -2.38
C VAL A 60 -0.32 -6.85 -2.96
N ALA A 61 0.19 -7.95 -2.40
CA ALA A 61 -0.12 -9.30 -2.89
C ALA A 61 -1.62 -9.63 -2.77
N LEU A 62 -2.26 -9.26 -1.67
CA LEU A 62 -3.70 -9.51 -1.46
C LEU A 62 -4.54 -8.74 -2.50
N HIS A 63 -4.26 -7.47 -2.75
CA HIS A 63 -4.99 -6.70 -3.77
C HIS A 63 -4.66 -7.10 -5.21
N TYR A 64 -3.48 -7.70 -5.43
CA TYR A 64 -3.08 -8.24 -6.73
C TYR A 64 -3.85 -9.52 -7.05
N VAL A 65 -3.96 -10.43 -6.09
CA VAL A 65 -4.54 -11.76 -6.30
C VAL A 65 -6.05 -11.76 -6.14
N PHE A 66 -6.59 -11.04 -5.15
CA PHE A 66 -8.03 -11.01 -4.88
C PHE A 66 -8.74 -9.88 -5.63
N ASN A 67 -9.97 -10.15 -6.07
CA ASN A 67 -10.80 -9.19 -6.76
C ASN A 67 -11.60 -8.34 -5.77
N THR A 68 -10.91 -7.54 -4.94
CA THR A 68 -11.58 -6.59 -4.05
C THR A 68 -12.22 -5.45 -4.88
N PRO A 69 -13.45 -4.99 -4.55
CA PRO A 69 -14.23 -5.30 -3.34
C PRO A 69 -15.21 -6.48 -3.46
N GLN A 70 -15.26 -7.20 -4.58
CA GLN A 70 -16.10 -8.39 -4.73
C GLN A 70 -15.68 -9.48 -3.74
N ASP A 71 -14.37 -9.73 -3.66
CA ASP A 71 -13.76 -10.49 -2.58
C ASP A 71 -13.65 -9.61 -1.32
N ARG A 72 -14.07 -10.16 -0.19
CA ARG A 72 -14.03 -9.46 1.10
C ARG A 72 -12.69 -9.72 1.78
N LEU A 73 -11.87 -8.67 1.87
CA LEU A 73 -10.66 -8.64 2.67
C LEU A 73 -10.95 -8.05 4.05
N ILE A 74 -10.58 -8.75 5.12
CA ILE A 74 -10.80 -8.31 6.50
C ILE A 74 -9.44 -8.24 7.21
N TRP A 75 -9.10 -7.06 7.73
CA TRP A 75 -7.97 -6.86 8.63
C TRP A 75 -8.45 -6.94 10.08
N ASP A 76 -7.91 -7.88 10.87
CA ASP A 76 -8.19 -7.93 12.31
C ASP A 76 -7.59 -6.70 13.02
N VAL A 77 -8.37 -6.07 13.90
CA VAL A 77 -8.14 -4.76 14.52
C VAL A 77 -8.05 -3.59 13.52
N GLY A 78 -7.15 -3.67 12.53
CA GLY A 78 -6.98 -2.69 11.46
C GLY A 78 -5.86 -1.67 11.65
N HIS A 79 -5.10 -1.73 12.76
CA HIS A 79 -3.97 -0.83 13.02
C HIS A 79 -2.80 -1.00 12.02
N GLN A 80 -2.74 -2.13 11.34
CA GLN A 80 -1.81 -2.46 10.26
C GLN A 80 -2.32 -2.07 8.87
N ALA A 81 -3.58 -1.63 8.73
CA ALA A 81 -4.24 -1.47 7.44
C ALA A 81 -3.96 -0.12 6.75
N TYR A 82 -2.91 0.61 7.12
CA TYR A 82 -2.55 1.85 6.41
C TYR A 82 -2.16 1.59 4.94
N PRO A 83 -1.34 0.59 4.59
CA PRO A 83 -1.07 0.24 3.19
C PRO A 83 -2.32 -0.17 2.39
N HIS A 84 -3.41 -0.54 3.07
CA HIS A 84 -4.69 -0.90 2.43
C HIS A 84 -5.57 0.32 2.17
N LYS A 85 -5.40 1.38 2.97
CA LYS A 85 -6.13 2.64 2.84
C LYS A 85 -5.48 3.60 1.85
N ILE A 86 -4.15 3.55 1.77
CA ILE A 86 -3.35 4.18 0.71
C ILE A 86 -3.63 3.42 -0.58
#